data_AF-A0A8J2JYU5-F1
#
_entry.id   AF-A0A8J2JYU5-F1
#
_cell.length_a   1.000
_cell.length_b   1.000
_cell.length_c   1.000
_cell.angle_alpha   90.00
_cell.angle_beta   90.00
_cell.angle_gamma   90.00
#
_symmetry.space_group_name_H-M   'P 1'
#
loop_
_entity.id
_entity.type
_entity.pdbx_description
1 polymer ?
#
loop_
_entity_poly.entity_id
_entity_poly.type
_entity_poly.pdbx_seq_one_letter_code
_entity_poly.pdbx_strand_id
1 'polypeptide(L)'
;MELSADYEVNYDCMIQWDSSNVHFEYLTLPSGCWRYRGEGNANIVIALKDEATIIRLSKNYSGVSWSEHHKKKVERQVVFTTHVFAPLLGKYFVAKVRAVYVSPEQIQQLNECLQRIRPSHRMHKELKVPYAAAHSDFARTLKFSSEDVDYCVEIKPKKGWWIKLHGMGDSRPNLCNYCLNQYQKLKKSKISSRSNYCPLDLFSGNPARIVEAVISLLANPQNNLRIFRDGRLVYSDVNKSDVYNSLEAVINEWMSSSSHQLPTTTSGIGPLKNFVYLICLALLKPHMESTDADSGINRFFQLKNELEELIISHSMVEQNDLLSLKLNEKKFKESNRKCCNLESSELPLGSVLSRILNAQKLEDSDGTYIRKVFHAMNALTQNASLLKAGWMKCL
;
A
#
# COMPACT_ATOMS: atom_id res chain seq x y z
N MET A 1 47.92 13.73 8.82
CA MET A 1 47.36 12.36 8.92
C MET A 1 46.42 12.20 7.76
N GLU A 2 46.95 11.62 6.69
CA GLU A 2 46.18 11.12 5.55
C GLU A 2 45.24 10.02 6.04
N LEU A 3 43.98 10.10 5.63
CA LEU A 3 43.13 8.93 5.47
C LEU A 3 42.54 9.04 4.07
N SER A 4 43.29 8.48 3.12
CA SER A 4 42.77 8.02 1.85
C SER A 4 41.82 6.84 2.11
N ALA A 5 40.61 6.97 1.60
CA ALA A 5 39.75 5.84 1.30
C ALA A 5 38.95 6.24 0.07
N ASP A 6 39.57 6.01 -1.08
CA ASP A 6 38.92 6.03 -2.39
C ASP A 6 37.81 4.96 -2.37
N TYR A 7 36.61 5.38 -2.01
CA TYR A 7 35.41 4.69 -2.47
C TYR A 7 35.18 5.14 -3.91
N GLU A 8 35.88 4.50 -4.85
CA GLU A 8 35.44 4.47 -6.25
C GLU A 8 34.02 3.88 -6.24
N VAL A 9 33.03 4.78 -6.37
CA VAL A 9 31.67 4.37 -6.72
C VAL A 9 31.78 3.75 -8.10
N ASN A 10 31.70 2.42 -8.16
CA ASN A 10 31.68 1.70 -9.42
C ASN A 10 30.41 2.11 -10.20
N TYR A 11 30.59 3.01 -11.17
CA TYR A 11 29.53 3.46 -12.07
C TYR A 11 29.10 2.37 -13.06
N ASP A 12 29.76 1.20 -13.12
CA ASP A 12 29.33 0.06 -13.93
C ASP A 12 28.03 -0.58 -13.41
N CYS A 13 27.61 -0.31 -12.16
CA CYS A 13 26.29 -0.70 -11.65
C CYS A 13 25.14 0.10 -12.31
N MET A 14 25.43 1.26 -12.90
CA MET A 14 24.47 2.04 -13.68
C MET A 14 24.46 1.65 -15.17
N ILE A 15 25.16 0.57 -15.55
CA ILE A 15 24.97 -0.10 -16.84
C ILE A 15 23.53 -0.65 -16.86
N GLN A 16 22.66 0.18 -17.42
CA GLN A 16 21.40 -0.16 -18.06
C GLN A 16 20.50 -1.11 -17.26
N TRP A 17 19.57 -0.52 -16.53
CA TRP A 17 18.25 -1.11 -16.31
C TRP A 17 17.56 -1.31 -17.68
N ASP A 18 18.10 -2.23 -18.46
CA ASP A 18 17.79 -2.37 -19.86
C ASP A 18 16.40 -2.98 -20.00
N SER A 19 15.41 -2.12 -20.19
CA SER A 19 14.05 -2.51 -20.51
C SER A 19 13.98 -3.35 -21.80
N SER A 20 15.02 -3.34 -22.64
CA SER A 20 15.05 -4.10 -23.90
C SER A 20 15.05 -5.63 -23.70
N ASN A 21 15.46 -6.11 -22.52
CA ASN A 21 15.47 -7.53 -22.18
C ASN A 21 14.16 -8.03 -21.51
N VAL A 22 13.14 -7.18 -21.38
CA VAL A 22 11.86 -7.61 -20.83
C VAL A 22 11.08 -8.39 -21.89
N HIS A 23 11.02 -9.71 -21.71
CA HIS A 23 10.21 -10.59 -22.55
C HIS A 23 8.72 -10.43 -22.27
N PHE A 24 7.91 -10.24 -23.32
CA PHE A 24 6.46 -10.22 -23.25
C PHE A 24 5.90 -11.61 -23.52
N GLU A 25 5.34 -12.24 -22.49
CA GLU A 25 4.66 -13.53 -22.62
C GLU A 25 3.30 -13.34 -23.31
N TYR A 26 2.98 -14.17 -24.30
CA TYR A 26 1.64 -14.15 -24.90
C TYR A 26 0.61 -14.67 -23.89
N LEU A 27 -0.42 -13.88 -23.64
CA LEU A 27 -1.51 -14.21 -22.74
C LEU A 27 -2.82 -14.32 -23.51
N THR A 28 -3.33 -15.54 -23.60
CA THR A 28 -4.70 -15.80 -24.07
C THR A 28 -5.67 -15.51 -22.93
N LEU A 29 -6.63 -14.61 -23.13
CA LEU A 29 -7.76 -14.39 -22.24
C LEU A 29 -8.94 -15.27 -22.69
N PRO A 30 -9.26 -16.38 -21.99
CA PRO A 30 -10.39 -17.20 -22.36
C PRO A 30 -11.70 -16.48 -22.01
N SER A 31 -12.70 -16.58 -22.88
CA SER A 31 -14.02 -16.01 -22.66
C SER A 31 -14.63 -16.53 -21.35
N GLY A 32 -15.01 -15.62 -20.46
CA GLY A 32 -15.63 -15.97 -19.17
C GLY A 32 -14.67 -16.42 -18.06
N CYS A 33 -13.37 -16.57 -18.32
CA CYS A 33 -12.36 -16.99 -17.33
C CYS A 33 -11.71 -15.82 -16.58
N TRP A 34 -12.37 -14.66 -16.55
CA TRP A 34 -11.91 -13.49 -15.83
C TRP A 34 -13.06 -12.74 -15.13
N ARG A 35 -12.71 -11.85 -14.20
CA ARG A 35 -13.63 -10.98 -13.46
C ARG A 35 -13.10 -9.55 -13.41
N TYR A 36 -13.98 -8.56 -13.57
CA TYR A 36 -13.63 -7.17 -13.32
C TYR A 36 -13.27 -6.94 -11.84
N ARG A 37 -12.04 -6.46 -11.58
CA ARG A 37 -11.55 -6.16 -10.23
C ARG A 37 -11.73 -4.69 -9.87
N GLY A 38 -11.57 -3.80 -10.84
CA GLY A 38 -11.75 -2.36 -10.66
C GLY A 38 -10.95 -1.54 -11.68
N GLU A 39 -11.08 -0.22 -11.63
CA GLU A 39 -10.32 0.66 -12.50
C GLU A 39 -9.96 2.02 -11.87
N GLY A 40 -8.81 2.55 -12.29
CA GLY A 40 -8.41 3.94 -12.03
C GLY A 40 -8.65 4.82 -13.26
N ASN A 41 -8.05 6.01 -13.30
CA ASN A 41 -8.11 6.84 -14.52
C ASN A 41 -7.34 6.20 -15.70
N ALA A 42 -6.20 5.57 -15.43
CA ALA A 42 -5.25 5.14 -16.45
C ALA A 42 -5.27 3.64 -16.76
N ASN A 43 -5.84 2.80 -15.88
CA ASN A 43 -5.78 1.34 -16.06
C ASN A 43 -7.08 0.68 -15.60
N ILE A 44 -7.41 -0.46 -16.22
CA ILE A 44 -8.40 -1.44 -15.75
C ILE A 44 -7.64 -2.63 -15.18
N VAL A 45 -8.20 -3.25 -14.14
CA VAL A 45 -7.70 -4.50 -13.58
C VAL A 45 -8.77 -5.57 -13.72
N ILE A 46 -8.39 -6.71 -14.29
CA ILE A 46 -9.19 -7.94 -14.29
C ILE A 46 -8.46 -9.01 -13.48
N ALA A 47 -9.20 -9.88 -12.80
CA ALA A 47 -8.67 -11.07 -12.13
C ALA A 47 -8.96 -12.30 -13.01
N LEU A 48 -7.95 -13.13 -13.26
CA LEU A 48 -8.10 -14.43 -13.91
C LEU A 48 -8.61 -15.43 -12.88
N LYS A 49 -9.62 -16.22 -13.26
CA LYS A 49 -10.25 -17.18 -12.35
C LYS A 49 -9.33 -18.36 -12.03
N ASP A 50 -8.41 -18.75 -12.89
CA ASP A 50 -7.74 -20.05 -12.69
C ASP A 50 -6.38 -19.92 -11.99
N GLU A 51 -5.84 -18.71 -11.86
CA GLU A 51 -4.40 -18.51 -11.58
C GLU A 51 -4.05 -17.53 -10.46
N ALA A 52 -5.01 -17.08 -9.63
CA ALA A 52 -4.76 -16.04 -8.61
C ALA A 52 -3.92 -14.87 -9.14
N THR A 53 -4.21 -14.46 -10.38
CA THR A 53 -3.45 -13.48 -11.15
C THR A 53 -4.38 -12.37 -11.58
N ILE A 54 -3.92 -11.12 -11.47
CA ILE A 54 -4.60 -9.97 -12.04
C ILE A 54 -3.82 -9.41 -13.22
N ILE A 55 -4.54 -8.94 -14.23
CA ILE A 55 -3.97 -8.28 -15.40
C ILE A 55 -4.31 -6.80 -15.33
N ARG A 56 -3.28 -5.96 -15.35
CA ARG A 56 -3.40 -4.50 -15.33
C ARG A 56 -3.22 -3.95 -16.74
N LEU A 57 -4.34 -3.56 -17.35
CA LEU A 57 -4.43 -3.10 -18.73
C LEU A 57 -4.51 -1.58 -18.80
N SER A 58 -3.73 -0.96 -19.68
CA SER A 58 -3.75 0.50 -19.85
C SER A 58 -4.96 0.96 -20.66
N LYS A 59 -5.53 2.10 -20.26
CA LYS A 59 -6.64 2.77 -20.96
C LYS A 59 -6.15 3.95 -21.78
N ASN A 60 -6.83 4.21 -22.89
CA ASN A 60 -6.63 5.41 -23.70
C ASN A 60 -7.96 6.07 -24.09
N TYR A 61 -7.92 7.33 -24.52
CA TYR A 61 -9.10 7.98 -25.09
C TYR A 61 -9.48 7.32 -26.42
N SER A 62 -10.79 7.31 -26.69
CA SER A 62 -11.30 6.84 -27.98
C SER A 62 -10.70 7.65 -29.13
N GLY A 63 -10.39 6.99 -30.24
CA GLY A 63 -9.67 7.58 -31.37
C GLY A 63 -8.15 7.72 -31.22
N VAL A 64 -7.56 7.53 -30.02
CA VAL A 64 -6.11 7.64 -29.83
C VAL A 64 -5.44 6.26 -29.93
N SER A 65 -4.55 6.10 -30.91
CA SER A 65 -3.73 4.89 -31.05
C SER A 65 -2.79 4.71 -29.87
N TRP A 66 -2.46 3.45 -29.56
CA TRP A 66 -1.38 3.20 -28.61
C TRP A 66 -0.04 3.57 -29.24
N SER A 67 0.95 3.85 -28.39
CA SER A 67 2.31 4.18 -28.79
C SER A 67 3.30 3.32 -28.02
N GLU A 68 4.53 3.23 -28.52
CA GLU A 68 5.64 2.49 -27.89
C GLU A 68 5.88 2.88 -26.42
N HIS A 69 5.49 4.09 -26.03
CA HIS A 69 5.51 4.52 -24.63
C HIS A 69 4.74 3.59 -23.69
N HIS A 70 3.67 2.95 -24.14
CA HIS A 70 2.90 2.01 -23.33
C HIS A 70 3.65 0.71 -23.07
N LYS A 71 4.34 0.17 -24.08
CA LYS A 71 5.22 -0.98 -23.92
C LYS A 71 6.34 -0.66 -22.94
N LYS A 72 7.06 0.46 -23.16
CA LYS A 72 8.11 0.95 -22.26
C LYS A 72 7.64 1.18 -20.82
N LYS A 73 6.39 1.61 -20.63
CA LYS A 73 5.79 1.76 -19.29
C LYS A 73 5.67 0.41 -18.57
N VAL A 74 5.29 -0.67 -19.27
CA VAL A 74 5.23 -2.02 -18.70
C VAL A 74 6.64 -2.54 -18.40
N GLU A 75 7.59 -2.38 -19.32
CA GLU A 75 8.97 -2.82 -19.13
C GLU A 75 9.60 -2.13 -17.90
N ARG A 76 9.47 -0.80 -17.81
CA ARG A 76 9.91 -0.03 -16.64
C ARG A 76 9.26 -0.51 -15.35
N GLN A 77 7.99 -0.90 -15.38
CA GLN A 77 7.32 -1.44 -14.20
C GLN A 77 7.93 -2.77 -13.75
N VAL A 78 8.22 -3.68 -14.69
CA VAL A 78 8.88 -4.97 -14.39
C VAL A 78 10.27 -4.74 -13.81
N VAL A 79 11.08 -3.92 -14.48
CA VAL A 79 12.45 -3.61 -14.08
C VAL A 79 12.48 -2.91 -12.71
N PHE A 80 11.67 -1.89 -12.51
CA PHE A 80 11.60 -1.17 -11.23
C PHE A 80 11.13 -2.08 -10.09
N THR A 81 10.16 -2.97 -10.34
CA THR A 81 9.72 -3.90 -9.30
C THR A 81 10.84 -4.88 -8.93
N THR A 82 11.57 -5.38 -9.92
CA THR A 82 12.59 -6.43 -9.75
C THR A 82 13.89 -5.88 -9.17
N HIS A 83 14.35 -4.71 -9.62
CA HIS A 83 15.67 -4.18 -9.28
C HIS A 83 15.64 -3.04 -8.26
N VAL A 84 14.46 -2.51 -7.92
CA VAL A 84 14.32 -1.47 -6.88
C VAL A 84 13.45 -1.94 -5.73
N PHE A 85 12.20 -2.31 -6.00
CA PHE A 85 11.27 -2.65 -4.92
C PHE A 85 11.62 -3.96 -4.22
N ALA A 86 11.95 -5.03 -4.96
CA ALA A 86 12.29 -6.30 -4.35
C ALA A 86 13.57 -6.24 -3.47
N PRO A 87 14.66 -5.55 -3.87
CA PRO A 87 15.80 -5.33 -2.97
C PRO A 87 15.46 -4.46 -1.74
N LEU A 88 14.67 -3.40 -1.92
CA LEU A 88 14.36 -2.45 -0.84
C LEU A 88 13.37 -3.01 0.19
N LEU A 89 12.35 -3.75 -0.27
CA LEU A 89 11.27 -4.27 0.57
C LEU A 89 11.38 -5.78 0.82
N GLY A 90 12.29 -6.49 0.16
CA GLY A 90 12.47 -7.94 0.28
C GLY A 90 11.61 -8.73 -0.73
N LYS A 91 12.20 -9.80 -1.29
CA LYS A 91 11.57 -10.66 -2.31
C LYS A 91 10.31 -11.38 -1.80
N TYR A 92 10.24 -11.64 -0.51
CA TYR A 92 9.04 -12.18 0.14
C TYR A 92 7.83 -11.24 0.06
N PHE A 93 8.06 -9.93 0.20
CA PHE A 93 6.98 -8.93 0.24
C PHE A 93 6.64 -8.35 -1.14
N VAL A 94 7.45 -8.62 -2.16
CA VAL A 94 7.29 -8.07 -3.51
C VAL A 94 7.21 -9.21 -4.52
N ALA A 95 5.98 -9.51 -4.96
CA ALA A 95 5.78 -10.49 -6.02
C ALA A 95 6.35 -10.03 -7.36
N LYS A 96 6.80 -11.01 -8.16
CA LYS A 96 7.27 -10.79 -9.53
C LYS A 96 6.13 -10.23 -10.39
N VAL A 97 6.48 -9.26 -11.22
CA VAL A 97 5.60 -8.71 -12.25
C VAL A 97 6.01 -9.27 -13.59
N ARG A 98 5.06 -9.78 -14.37
CA ARG A 98 5.31 -10.29 -15.72
C ARG A 98 4.79 -9.30 -16.75
N ALA A 99 5.58 -9.07 -17.78
CA ALA A 99 5.12 -8.35 -18.96
C ALA A 99 4.36 -9.33 -19.85
N VAL A 100 3.13 -8.97 -20.23
CA VAL A 100 2.28 -9.84 -21.05
C VAL A 100 1.77 -9.08 -22.27
N TYR A 101 1.66 -9.81 -23.37
CA TYR A 101 1.04 -9.35 -24.60
C TYR A 101 -0.33 -10.03 -24.75
N VAL A 102 -1.36 -9.24 -24.97
CA VAL A 102 -2.72 -9.70 -25.27
C VAL A 102 -3.04 -9.25 -26.69
N SER A 103 -3.55 -10.17 -27.52
CA SER A 103 -3.89 -9.86 -28.91
C SER A 103 -4.90 -8.71 -29.02
N PRO A 104 -4.80 -7.83 -30.04
CA PRO A 104 -5.77 -6.76 -30.27
C PRO A 104 -7.22 -7.26 -30.35
N GLU A 105 -7.43 -8.44 -30.93
CA GLU A 105 -8.73 -9.09 -31.06
C GLU A 105 -9.32 -9.41 -29.67
N GLN A 106 -8.51 -9.95 -28.77
CA GLN A 106 -8.94 -10.23 -27.39
C GLN A 106 -9.14 -8.96 -26.57
N ILE A 107 -8.33 -7.91 -26.82
CA ILE A 107 -8.54 -6.59 -26.20
C ILE A 107 -9.90 -6.01 -26.61
N GLN A 108 -10.28 -6.14 -27.87
CA GLN A 108 -11.58 -5.70 -28.37
C GLN A 108 -12.73 -6.48 -27.73
N GLN A 109 -12.66 -7.82 -27.72
CA GLN A 109 -13.66 -8.67 -27.05
C GLN A 109 -13.80 -8.32 -25.56
N LEU A 110 -12.67 -8.07 -24.89
CA LEU A 110 -12.66 -7.65 -23.49
C LEU A 110 -13.34 -6.29 -23.29
N ASN A 111 -13.09 -5.31 -24.17
CA ASN A 111 -13.79 -4.02 -24.11
C ASN A 111 -15.30 -4.19 -24.20
N GLU A 112 -15.79 -4.96 -25.17
CA GLU A 112 -17.23 -5.21 -25.38
C GLU A 112 -17.87 -5.82 -24.14
N CYS A 113 -17.22 -6.82 -23.54
CA CYS A 113 -17.68 -7.43 -22.29
C CYS A 113 -17.69 -6.42 -21.13
N LEU A 114 -16.65 -5.60 -21.02
CA LEU A 114 -16.49 -4.62 -19.95
C LEU A 114 -17.48 -3.45 -20.06
N GLN A 115 -18.01 -3.13 -21.24
CA GLN A 115 -18.99 -2.04 -21.41
C GLN A 115 -20.21 -2.18 -20.50
N ARG A 116 -20.63 -3.41 -20.19
CA ARG A 116 -21.82 -3.70 -19.37
C ARG A 116 -21.57 -3.57 -17.87
N ILE A 117 -20.32 -3.61 -17.43
CA ILE A 117 -19.95 -3.75 -16.00
C ILE A 117 -19.22 -2.51 -15.47
N ARG A 118 -18.57 -1.74 -16.35
CA ARG A 118 -17.79 -0.57 -15.96
C ARG A 118 -18.69 0.59 -15.51
N PRO A 119 -18.30 1.36 -14.48
CA PRO A 119 -19.05 2.54 -14.06
C PRO A 119 -19.17 3.58 -15.18
N SER A 120 -20.35 4.17 -15.35
CA SER A 120 -20.64 5.15 -16.41
C SER A 120 -19.61 6.29 -16.49
N HIS A 121 -19.24 6.89 -15.36
CA HIS A 121 -18.24 7.96 -15.28
C HIS A 121 -16.83 7.56 -15.74
N ARG A 122 -16.53 6.26 -15.88
CA ARG A 122 -15.25 5.73 -16.35
C ARG A 122 -15.23 5.38 -17.84
N MET A 123 -16.36 5.46 -18.53
CA MET A 123 -16.53 5.01 -19.91
C MET A 123 -15.88 5.91 -20.98
N HIS A 124 -15.35 7.07 -20.60
CA HIS A 124 -14.67 8.01 -21.50
C HIS A 124 -13.31 7.52 -22.03
N LYS A 125 -12.86 6.33 -21.62
CA LYS A 125 -11.62 5.67 -22.07
C LYS A 125 -11.83 4.17 -22.23
N GLU A 126 -11.07 3.56 -23.12
CA GLU A 126 -11.16 2.15 -23.51
C GLU A 126 -9.79 1.46 -23.53
N LEU A 127 -9.78 0.13 -23.62
CA LEU A 127 -8.57 -0.66 -23.78
C LEU A 127 -8.14 -0.68 -25.24
N LYS A 128 -6.91 -0.26 -25.53
CA LYS A 128 -6.33 -0.33 -26.88
C LYS A 128 -4.89 -0.82 -26.90
N VAL A 129 -4.32 -0.97 -25.71
CA VAL A 129 -2.91 -1.25 -25.52
C VAL A 129 -2.77 -2.76 -25.37
N PRO A 130 -2.07 -3.45 -26.28
CA PRO A 130 -1.90 -4.91 -26.21
C PRO A 130 -0.88 -5.32 -25.14
N TYR A 131 -0.10 -4.38 -24.63
CA TYR A 131 0.89 -4.61 -23.58
C TYR A 131 0.30 -4.36 -22.19
N ALA A 132 0.41 -5.34 -21.30
CA ALA A 132 -0.09 -5.28 -19.95
C ALA A 132 0.90 -5.87 -18.94
N ALA A 133 0.65 -5.60 -17.66
CA ALA A 133 1.40 -6.19 -16.56
C ALA A 133 0.52 -7.21 -15.83
N ALA A 134 1.00 -8.44 -15.69
CA ALA A 134 0.40 -9.47 -14.86
C ALA A 134 1.02 -9.44 -13.46
N HIS A 135 0.17 -9.48 -12.44
CA HIS A 135 0.55 -9.46 -11.03
C HIS A 135 -0.17 -10.60 -10.27
N SER A 136 0.40 -11.02 -9.15
CA SER A 136 -0.33 -11.84 -8.18
C SER A 136 -1.56 -11.09 -7.65
N ASP A 137 -2.68 -11.78 -7.51
CA ASP A 137 -3.93 -11.23 -6.98
C ASP A 137 -3.92 -11.23 -5.45
N PHE A 138 -3.32 -10.23 -4.81
CA PHE A 138 -3.27 -10.17 -3.34
C PHE A 138 -4.63 -9.96 -2.63
N ALA A 139 -5.73 -9.82 -3.38
CA ALA A 139 -7.06 -9.89 -2.79
C ALA A 139 -7.50 -11.34 -2.48
N ARG A 140 -6.72 -12.34 -2.91
CA ARG A 140 -6.95 -13.78 -2.68
C ARG A 140 -5.61 -14.49 -2.49
N THR A 141 -5.47 -15.35 -1.50
CA THR A 141 -4.27 -16.18 -1.32
C THR A 141 -4.49 -17.61 -1.81
N LEU A 142 -5.74 -18.04 -1.89
CA LEU A 142 -6.13 -19.37 -2.35
C LEU A 142 -6.44 -19.38 -3.86
N LYS A 143 -6.33 -20.54 -4.51
CA LYS A 143 -6.82 -20.71 -5.89
C LYS A 143 -8.35 -20.62 -5.90
N PHE A 144 -8.97 -20.23 -7.02
CA PHE A 144 -10.44 -20.10 -7.08
C PHE A 144 -11.19 -21.43 -6.92
N SER A 145 -10.54 -22.56 -7.24
CA SER A 145 -11.08 -23.90 -7.04
C SER A 145 -11.04 -24.37 -5.58
N SER A 146 -10.49 -23.57 -4.67
CA SER A 146 -10.43 -23.90 -3.24
C SER A 146 -11.81 -23.85 -2.61
N GLU A 147 -12.14 -24.85 -1.80
CA GLU A 147 -13.33 -24.85 -0.95
C GLU A 147 -13.12 -24.02 0.32
N ASP A 148 -11.86 -23.78 0.71
CA ASP A 148 -11.50 -22.89 1.81
C ASP A 148 -11.75 -21.41 1.48
N VAL A 149 -12.07 -20.62 2.51
CA VAL A 149 -12.28 -19.17 2.44
C VAL A 149 -11.00 -18.43 2.84
N ASP A 150 -10.64 -17.39 2.10
CA ASP A 150 -9.60 -16.44 2.50
C ASP A 150 -10.12 -15.04 2.77
N TYR A 151 -9.41 -14.34 3.65
CA TYR A 151 -9.62 -12.93 3.93
C TYR A 151 -8.32 -12.16 3.72
N CYS A 152 -8.41 -11.05 2.97
CA CYS A 152 -7.28 -10.16 2.71
C CYS A 152 -7.59 -8.74 3.18
N VAL A 153 -6.65 -8.12 3.89
CA VAL A 153 -6.77 -6.72 4.35
C VAL A 153 -5.78 -5.85 3.58
N GLU A 154 -6.27 -4.92 2.78
CA GLU A 154 -5.46 -3.93 2.08
C GLU A 154 -5.34 -2.66 2.94
N ILE A 155 -4.11 -2.29 3.33
CA ILE A 155 -3.83 -1.06 4.07
C ILE A 155 -2.96 -0.13 3.21
N LYS A 156 -3.36 1.14 3.11
CA LYS A 156 -2.52 2.21 2.56
C LYS A 156 -1.96 3.06 3.72
N PRO A 157 -0.74 2.77 4.19
CA PRO A 157 -0.25 3.28 5.47
C PRO A 157 0.14 4.77 5.44
N LYS A 158 0.38 5.34 4.24
CA LYS A 158 0.87 6.73 4.07
C LYS A 158 2.26 6.92 4.72
N LYS A 159 2.72 8.18 4.81
CA LYS A 159 4.06 8.54 5.31
C LYS A 159 4.13 8.42 6.83
N GLY A 160 4.90 7.45 7.32
CA GLY A 160 5.08 7.07 8.72
C GLY A 160 6.18 7.82 9.47
N TRP A 161 6.79 8.83 8.84
CA TRP A 161 7.86 9.61 9.45
C TRP A 161 7.63 11.11 9.26
N TRP A 162 8.23 11.90 10.15
CA TRP A 162 8.05 13.35 10.21
C TRP A 162 9.38 14.09 10.03
N ILE A 163 9.46 14.95 9.01
CA ILE A 163 10.58 15.87 8.79
C ILE A 163 10.24 17.21 9.42
N LYS A 164 11.14 17.73 10.28
CA LYS A 164 11.12 19.16 10.63
C LYS A 164 11.66 19.93 9.41
N LEU A 165 10.79 20.67 8.71
CA LEU A 165 11.19 21.41 7.52
C LEU A 165 12.19 22.50 7.89
N HIS A 166 13.31 22.58 7.18
CA HIS A 166 14.25 23.69 7.35
C HIS A 166 13.59 25.02 6.96
N GLY A 167 13.65 26.00 7.86
CA GLY A 167 13.20 27.38 7.58
C GLY A 167 11.71 27.67 7.80
N MET A 168 10.89 26.68 8.21
CA MET A 168 9.62 26.97 8.88
C MET A 168 9.89 26.98 10.38
N GLY A 169 9.78 28.14 11.04
CA GLY A 169 9.93 28.24 12.49
C GLY A 169 8.96 27.34 13.28
N ASP A 170 9.06 27.34 14.61
CA ASP A 170 8.27 26.49 15.53
C ASP A 170 6.72 26.70 15.47
N SER A 171 6.21 27.46 14.51
CA SER A 171 4.80 27.79 14.31
C SER A 171 3.99 26.73 13.54
N ARG A 172 4.61 25.66 13.02
CA ARG A 172 3.87 24.59 12.35
C ARG A 172 3.14 23.72 13.40
N PRO A 173 1.83 23.44 13.23
CA PRO A 173 1.15 22.48 14.09
C PRO A 173 1.81 21.10 13.97
N ASN A 174 2.00 20.41 15.09
CA ASN A 174 2.54 19.04 15.15
C ASN A 174 1.56 18.07 14.46
N LEU A 175 1.52 18.06 13.13
CA LEU A 175 0.54 17.34 12.33
C LEU A 175 1.19 16.72 11.11
N CYS A 176 1.24 15.38 11.06
CA CYS A 176 1.73 14.67 9.89
C CYS A 176 0.98 15.08 8.60
N ASN A 177 1.62 14.88 7.43
CA ASN A 177 1.02 15.21 6.13
C ASN A 177 -0.35 14.58 5.93
N TYR A 178 -0.60 13.37 6.45
CA TYR A 178 -1.92 12.75 6.37
C TYR A 178 -2.96 13.52 7.19
N CYS A 179 -2.68 13.78 8.47
CA CYS A 179 -3.59 14.47 9.37
C CYS A 179 -3.88 15.90 8.91
N LEU A 180 -2.88 16.62 8.39
CA LEU A 180 -3.08 17.94 7.80
C LEU A 180 -4.01 17.87 6.57
N ASN A 181 -3.78 16.91 5.68
CA ASN A 181 -4.60 16.72 4.48
C ASN A 181 -6.06 16.32 4.79
N GLN A 182 -6.36 15.74 5.96
CA GLN A 182 -7.74 15.45 6.38
C GLN A 182 -8.56 16.74 6.52
N TYR A 183 -7.98 17.83 7.04
CA TYR A 183 -8.67 19.13 7.10
C TYR A 183 -9.00 19.66 5.71
N GLN A 184 -8.05 19.60 4.78
CA GLN A 184 -8.26 20.07 3.41
C GLN A 184 -9.30 19.21 2.67
N LYS A 185 -9.28 17.88 2.86
CA LYS A 185 -10.28 16.97 2.28
C LYS A 185 -11.68 17.29 2.79
N LEU A 186 -11.84 17.52 4.10
CA LEU A 186 -13.13 17.87 4.69
C LEU A 186 -13.63 19.21 4.14
N LYS A 187 -12.77 20.24 4.11
CA LYS A 187 -13.10 21.55 3.53
C LYS A 187 -13.54 21.48 2.06
N LYS A 188 -13.01 20.51 1.31
CA LYS A 188 -13.36 20.25 -0.10
C LYS A 188 -14.48 19.22 -0.27
N SER A 189 -15.16 18.83 0.82
CA SER A 189 -16.24 17.83 0.83
C SER A 189 -15.86 16.49 0.18
N LYS A 190 -14.57 16.11 0.24
CA LYS A 190 -14.06 14.84 -0.32
C LYS A 190 -14.20 13.66 0.65
N ILE A 191 -14.51 13.95 1.91
CA ILE A 191 -14.75 13.00 3.00
C ILE A 191 -15.89 13.57 3.85
N SER A 192 -16.70 12.70 4.45
CA SER A 192 -17.79 13.12 5.35
C SER A 192 -17.29 13.47 6.76
N SER A 193 -16.22 12.81 7.22
CA SER A 193 -15.60 13.08 8.51
C SER A 193 -14.09 12.82 8.45
N ARG A 194 -13.33 13.46 9.35
CA ARG A 194 -11.89 13.22 9.47
C ARG A 194 -11.65 11.85 10.12
N SER A 195 -10.64 11.14 9.63
CA SER A 195 -10.17 9.92 10.28
C SER A 195 -9.31 10.23 11.51
N ASN A 196 -9.44 9.41 12.55
CA ASN A 196 -8.53 9.43 13.70
C ASN A 196 -7.18 8.75 13.41
N TYR A 197 -7.06 8.08 12.26
CA TYR A 197 -5.83 7.42 11.84
C TYR A 197 -4.67 8.43 11.74
N CYS A 198 -3.52 8.04 12.29
CA CYS A 198 -2.26 8.74 12.10
C CYS A 198 -1.20 7.73 11.66
N PRO A 199 -0.53 7.94 10.51
CA PRO A 199 0.58 7.10 10.10
C PRO A 199 1.71 7.01 11.13
N LEU A 200 2.02 8.11 11.84
CA LEU A 200 3.08 8.08 12.85
C LEU A 200 2.78 7.10 13.98
N ASP A 201 1.49 6.88 14.29
CA ASP A 201 1.07 5.90 15.30
C ASP A 201 1.26 4.47 14.78
N LEU A 202 0.93 4.20 13.51
CA LEU A 202 1.14 2.89 12.89
C LEU A 202 2.62 2.50 12.80
N PHE A 203 3.51 3.47 12.55
CA PHE A 203 4.95 3.26 12.45
C PHE A 203 5.72 3.55 13.75
N SER A 204 5.00 3.74 14.87
CA SER A 204 5.59 4.21 16.12
C SER A 204 6.46 3.21 16.85
N GLY A 205 6.34 1.90 16.56
CA GLY A 205 6.93 0.85 17.40
C GLY A 205 6.36 0.77 18.81
N ASN A 206 5.26 1.48 19.10
CA ASN A 206 4.54 1.44 20.37
C ASN A 206 3.24 0.63 20.19
N PRO A 207 3.01 -0.47 20.94
CA PRO A 207 1.86 -1.35 20.76
C PRO A 207 0.51 -0.64 20.82
N ALA A 208 0.31 0.22 21.82
CA ALA A 208 -0.97 0.92 22.02
C ALA A 208 -1.30 1.84 20.85
N ARG A 209 -0.30 2.59 20.36
CA ARG A 209 -0.48 3.47 19.20
C ARG A 209 -0.71 2.71 17.91
N ILE A 210 -0.05 1.56 17.73
CA ILE A 210 -0.27 0.69 16.56
C ILE A 210 -1.70 0.15 16.57
N VAL A 211 -2.18 -0.34 17.72
CA VAL A 211 -3.57 -0.82 17.90
C VAL A 211 -4.56 0.29 17.59
N GLU A 212 -4.37 1.50 18.14
CA GLU A 212 -5.25 2.63 17.86
C GLU A 212 -5.24 3.06 16.40
N ALA A 213 -4.08 2.98 15.73
CA ALA A 213 -4.00 3.25 14.30
C ALA A 213 -4.82 2.24 13.48
N VAL A 214 -4.75 0.95 13.82
CA VAL A 214 -5.54 -0.11 13.16
C VAL A 214 -7.03 0.07 13.44
N ILE A 215 -7.44 0.30 14.69
CA ILE A 215 -8.84 0.58 15.05
C ILE A 215 -9.36 1.81 14.28
N SER A 216 -8.56 2.87 14.21
CA SER A 216 -8.91 4.08 13.46
C SER A 216 -9.07 3.84 11.96
N LEU A 217 -8.25 2.96 11.37
CA LEU A 217 -8.39 2.53 9.97
C LEU A 217 -9.68 1.74 9.75
N LEU A 218 -10.02 0.82 10.66
CA LEU A 218 -11.26 0.05 10.58
C LEU A 218 -12.48 0.95 10.78
N ALA A 219 -12.38 1.94 11.67
CA ALA A 219 -13.47 2.86 11.94
C ALA A 219 -13.74 3.82 10.77
N ASN A 220 -12.70 4.43 10.21
CA ASN A 220 -12.83 5.39 9.11
C ASN A 220 -11.89 5.00 7.96
N PRO A 221 -12.28 3.97 7.17
CA PRO A 221 -11.40 3.33 6.19
C PRO A 221 -11.00 4.24 5.04
N GLN A 222 -11.85 5.18 4.60
CA GLN A 222 -11.59 6.04 3.43
C GLN A 222 -10.97 5.25 2.25
N ASN A 223 -9.91 5.77 1.64
CA ASN A 223 -9.06 5.03 0.70
C ASN A 223 -7.80 4.45 1.35
N ASN A 224 -7.88 4.18 2.64
CA ASN A 224 -6.80 3.74 3.50
C ASN A 224 -6.93 2.27 3.95
N LEU A 225 -8.14 1.71 4.00
CA LEU A 225 -8.38 0.31 4.34
C LEU A 225 -9.47 -0.32 3.48
N ARG A 226 -9.27 -1.57 3.08
CA ARG A 226 -10.28 -2.44 2.45
C ARG A 226 -10.12 -3.86 2.95
N ILE A 227 -11.22 -4.60 3.02
CA ILE A 227 -11.23 -6.04 3.35
C ILE A 227 -11.87 -6.79 2.20
N PHE A 228 -11.23 -7.88 1.79
CA PHE A 228 -11.69 -8.80 0.78
C PHE A 228 -11.93 -10.17 1.38
N ARG A 229 -12.95 -10.86 0.89
CA ARG A 229 -13.24 -12.28 1.13
C ARG A 229 -13.28 -12.97 -0.23
N ASP A 230 -12.48 -13.99 -0.46
CA ASP A 230 -12.43 -14.67 -1.77
C ASP A 230 -12.13 -13.72 -2.94
N GLY A 231 -11.30 -12.71 -2.68
CA GLY A 231 -11.07 -11.61 -3.61
C GLY A 231 -12.29 -10.72 -3.88
N ARG A 232 -13.43 -10.85 -3.19
CA ARG A 232 -14.57 -9.92 -3.30
C ARG A 232 -14.46 -8.88 -2.21
N LEU A 233 -14.66 -7.60 -2.55
CA LEU A 233 -14.61 -6.52 -1.58
C LEU A 233 -15.81 -6.62 -0.65
N VAL A 234 -15.56 -6.86 0.65
CA VAL A 234 -16.60 -6.99 1.68
C VAL A 234 -16.64 -5.80 2.62
N TYR A 235 -15.53 -5.06 2.80
CA TYR A 235 -15.54 -3.84 3.63
C TYR A 235 -14.68 -2.72 3.04
N SER A 236 -15.22 -1.50 3.01
CA SER A 236 -14.59 -0.28 2.50
C SER A 236 -15.38 0.96 2.92
N ASP A 237 -14.87 2.15 2.62
CA ASP A 237 -15.59 3.41 2.91
C ASP A 237 -16.92 3.56 2.18
N VAL A 238 -17.11 2.87 1.05
CA VAL A 238 -18.31 2.95 0.22
C VAL A 238 -19.43 2.07 0.76
N ASN A 239 -19.11 0.93 1.36
CA ASN A 239 -20.09 -0.05 1.83
C ASN A 239 -20.05 -0.26 3.36
N LYS A 240 -19.26 0.52 4.12
CA LYS A 240 -19.20 0.42 5.60
C LYS A 240 -20.54 0.61 6.32
N SER A 241 -21.54 1.18 5.65
CA SER A 241 -22.89 1.42 6.17
C SER A 241 -23.92 0.38 5.69
N ASP A 242 -23.50 -0.59 4.88
CA ASP A 242 -24.35 -1.70 4.46
C ASP A 242 -24.49 -2.68 5.63
N VAL A 243 -25.72 -3.02 6.00
CA VAL A 243 -26.03 -3.89 7.15
C VAL A 243 -25.43 -5.28 6.98
N TYR A 244 -25.41 -5.80 5.75
CA TYR A 244 -24.86 -7.14 5.44
C TYR A 244 -23.33 -7.14 5.32
N ASN A 245 -22.73 -5.98 5.12
CA ASN A 245 -21.30 -5.78 4.97
C ASN A 245 -20.75 -4.88 6.09
N SER A 246 -21.41 -4.88 7.25
CA SER A 246 -20.93 -4.19 8.42
C SER A 246 -19.61 -4.82 8.87
N LEU A 247 -18.73 -4.01 9.44
CA LEU A 247 -17.43 -4.52 9.93
C LEU A 247 -17.62 -5.70 10.90
N GLU A 248 -18.61 -5.58 11.77
CA GLU A 248 -18.94 -6.61 12.75
C GLU A 248 -19.41 -7.91 12.10
N ALA A 249 -20.29 -7.83 11.10
CA ALA A 249 -20.74 -9.00 10.35
C ALA A 249 -19.56 -9.71 9.65
N VAL A 250 -18.69 -8.96 8.97
CA VAL A 250 -17.51 -9.52 8.29
C VAL A 250 -16.55 -10.20 9.26
N ILE A 251 -16.30 -9.59 10.42
CA ILE A 251 -15.40 -10.16 11.44
C ILE A 251 -16.02 -11.39 12.11
N ASN A 252 -17.30 -11.34 12.46
CA ASN A 252 -18.00 -12.47 13.08
C ASN A 252 -18.05 -13.68 12.13
N GLU A 253 -18.30 -13.45 10.85
CA GLU A 253 -18.26 -14.51 9.83
C GLU A 253 -16.87 -15.13 9.73
N TRP A 254 -15.81 -14.33 9.62
CA TRP A 254 -14.44 -14.83 9.55
C TRP A 254 -14.09 -15.69 10.79
N MET A 255 -14.38 -15.17 11.99
CA MET A 255 -14.04 -15.86 13.23
C MET A 255 -14.88 -17.12 13.46
N SER A 256 -16.13 -17.16 12.99
CA SER A 256 -17.01 -18.34 13.10
C SER A 256 -16.68 -19.44 12.10
N SER A 257 -16.11 -19.08 10.94
CA SER A 257 -15.75 -20.02 9.88
C SER A 257 -14.43 -20.76 10.13
N SER A 258 -13.69 -20.37 11.17
CA SER A 258 -12.41 -20.99 11.53
C SER A 258 -12.64 -22.25 12.35
N SER A 259 -12.69 -23.40 11.69
CA SER A 259 -12.70 -24.74 12.32
C SER A 259 -11.42 -25.04 13.12
N HIS A 260 -10.36 -24.25 12.92
CA HIS A 260 -9.17 -24.24 13.74
C HIS A 260 -9.36 -23.24 14.88
N GLN A 261 -9.46 -23.75 16.11
CA GLN A 261 -9.32 -22.94 17.32
C GLN A 261 -8.07 -22.07 17.16
N LEU A 262 -8.24 -20.74 17.14
CA LEU A 262 -7.13 -19.81 17.24
C LEU A 262 -6.22 -20.27 18.39
N PRO A 263 -4.88 -20.21 18.24
CA PRO A 263 -3.95 -20.70 19.24
C PRO A 263 -4.39 -20.26 20.62
N THR A 264 -4.70 -21.26 21.43
CA THR A 264 -5.32 -21.19 22.73
C THR A 264 -4.53 -20.31 23.70
N THR A 265 -4.82 -19.01 23.74
CA THR A 265 -4.61 -18.11 24.90
C THR A 265 -5.68 -17.01 25.01
N THR A 266 -6.57 -16.85 24.03
CA THR A 266 -7.55 -15.75 23.95
C THR A 266 -9.01 -16.20 24.08
N SER A 267 -9.28 -17.27 24.86
CA SER A 267 -10.61 -17.89 25.05
C SER A 267 -11.67 -17.01 25.76
N GLY A 268 -11.50 -15.69 25.76
CA GLY A 268 -12.47 -14.69 26.24
C GLY A 268 -12.39 -13.34 25.50
N ILE A 269 -11.60 -13.24 24.43
CA ILE A 269 -11.38 -11.98 23.70
C ILE A 269 -12.36 -11.90 22.52
N GLY A 270 -13.12 -10.81 22.45
CA GLY A 270 -14.13 -10.60 21.41
C GLY A 270 -13.56 -10.60 19.98
N PRO A 271 -14.35 -10.96 18.96
CA PRO A 271 -13.91 -11.12 17.56
C PRO A 271 -13.11 -9.95 16.98
N LEU A 272 -13.54 -8.70 17.24
CA LEU A 272 -12.85 -7.50 16.77
C LEU A 272 -11.43 -7.35 17.34
N LYS A 273 -11.25 -7.67 18.62
CA LYS A 273 -9.94 -7.58 19.27
C LYS A 273 -8.96 -8.60 18.71
N ASN A 274 -9.42 -9.84 18.49
CA ASN A 274 -8.63 -10.86 17.80
C ASN A 274 -8.25 -10.41 16.38
N PHE A 275 -9.21 -9.84 15.66
CA PHE A 275 -8.95 -9.33 14.30
C PHE A 275 -7.90 -8.21 14.28
N VAL A 276 -8.01 -7.22 15.19
CA VAL A 276 -7.01 -6.15 15.34
C VAL A 276 -5.64 -6.72 15.70
N TYR A 277 -5.59 -7.63 16.67
CA TYR A 277 -4.36 -8.30 17.08
C TYR A 277 -3.67 -9.02 15.91
N LEU A 278 -4.42 -9.79 15.11
CA LEU A 278 -3.89 -10.47 13.93
C LEU A 278 -3.32 -9.51 12.89
N ILE A 279 -3.98 -8.36 12.65
CA ILE A 279 -3.44 -7.32 11.76
C ILE A 279 -2.12 -6.77 12.31
N CYS A 280 -2.08 -6.42 13.61
CA CYS A 280 -0.87 -5.91 14.24
C CYS A 280 0.28 -6.91 14.14
N LEU A 281 0.03 -8.20 14.42
CA LEU A 281 1.02 -9.25 14.27
C LEU A 281 1.52 -9.36 12.82
N ALA A 282 0.62 -9.39 11.84
CA ALA A 282 0.99 -9.50 10.43
C ALA A 282 1.86 -8.34 9.97
N LEU A 283 1.60 -7.13 10.46
CA LEU A 283 2.38 -5.93 10.13
C LEU A 283 3.77 -5.91 10.80
N LEU A 284 3.90 -6.52 11.97
CA LEU A 284 5.13 -6.52 12.79
C LEU A 284 5.98 -7.76 12.60
N LYS A 285 5.43 -8.87 12.08
CA LYS A 285 6.16 -10.13 11.91
C LYS A 285 7.34 -9.95 10.95
N PRO A 286 8.57 -10.20 11.39
CA PRO A 286 9.73 -10.11 10.53
C PRO A 286 9.75 -11.29 9.55
N HIS A 287 10.26 -11.02 8.34
CA HIS A 287 10.70 -12.06 7.41
C HIS A 287 12.15 -11.79 7.03
N MET A 288 13.03 -12.73 7.37
CA MET A 288 14.48 -12.64 7.18
C MET A 288 14.98 -13.88 6.45
N GLU A 289 15.87 -13.68 5.47
CA GLU A 289 16.56 -14.75 4.74
C GLU A 289 17.96 -15.05 5.34
N SER A 290 18.44 -14.29 6.33
CA SER A 290 19.81 -14.37 6.88
C SER A 290 19.89 -14.36 8.42
N THR A 291 21.09 -14.65 8.95
CA THR A 291 21.43 -14.91 10.36
C THR A 291 21.56 -13.68 11.27
N ASP A 292 21.33 -12.44 10.79
CA ASP A 292 21.18 -11.24 11.64
C ASP A 292 19.80 -11.20 12.34
N ALA A 293 19.25 -12.39 12.61
CA ALA A 293 17.85 -12.65 12.90
C ALA A 293 17.44 -12.24 14.32
N ASP A 294 18.39 -12.21 15.26
CA ASP A 294 18.06 -12.21 16.68
C ASP A 294 17.44 -10.88 17.14
N SER A 295 17.95 -9.73 16.69
CA SER A 295 17.44 -8.42 17.15
C SER A 295 16.01 -8.14 16.68
N GLY A 296 15.71 -8.42 15.41
CA GLY A 296 14.37 -8.24 14.84
C GLY A 296 13.35 -9.23 15.43
N ILE A 297 13.75 -10.49 15.61
CA ILE A 297 12.90 -11.52 16.22
C ILE A 297 12.62 -11.21 17.69
N ASN A 298 13.64 -10.84 18.46
CA ASN A 298 13.49 -10.47 19.87
C ASN A 298 12.54 -9.28 20.04
N ARG A 299 12.72 -8.23 19.23
CA ARG A 299 11.82 -7.06 19.25
C ARG A 299 10.39 -7.43 18.86
N PHE A 300 10.21 -8.34 17.91
CA PHE A 300 8.88 -8.84 17.55
C PHE A 300 8.21 -9.59 18.71
N PHE A 301 8.91 -10.51 19.38
CA PHE A 301 8.34 -11.24 20.51
C PHE A 301 8.02 -10.32 21.69
N GLN A 302 8.86 -9.32 21.97
CA GLN A 302 8.55 -8.29 22.96
C GLN A 302 7.23 -7.58 22.63
N LEU A 303 7.10 -7.04 21.41
CA LEU A 303 5.88 -6.34 20.99
C LEU A 303 4.66 -7.26 20.95
N LYS A 304 4.83 -8.53 20.57
CA LYS A 304 3.77 -9.55 20.59
C LYS A 304 3.21 -9.73 22.00
N ASN A 305 4.07 -9.86 23.01
CA ASN A 305 3.65 -10.01 24.41
C ASN A 305 2.95 -8.74 24.91
N GLU A 306 3.51 -7.55 24.64
CA GLU A 306 2.89 -6.27 25.01
C GLU A 306 1.50 -6.09 24.33
N LEU A 307 1.36 -6.54 23.07
CA LEU A 307 0.08 -6.55 22.36
C LEU A 307 -0.93 -7.52 22.98
N GLU A 308 -0.50 -8.72 23.36
CA GLU A 308 -1.37 -9.71 24.02
C GLU A 308 -1.90 -9.16 25.35
N GLU A 309 -1.01 -8.61 26.19
CA GLU A 309 -1.41 -7.96 27.45
C GLU A 309 -2.37 -6.79 27.23
N LEU A 310 -2.11 -5.94 26.23
CA LEU A 310 -2.99 -4.82 25.90
C LEU A 310 -4.38 -5.31 25.48
N ILE A 311 -4.45 -6.31 24.60
CA ILE A 311 -5.70 -6.82 24.07
C ILE A 311 -6.51 -7.57 25.16
N ILE A 312 -5.83 -8.29 26.06
CA ILE A 312 -6.43 -8.97 27.23
C ILE A 312 -6.90 -7.96 28.28
N SER A 313 -6.08 -6.97 28.66
CA SER A 313 -6.42 -5.99 29.70
C SER A 313 -7.63 -5.13 29.33
N HIS A 314 -7.79 -4.78 28.05
CA HIS A 314 -8.99 -4.11 27.56
C HIS A 314 -10.25 -5.00 27.63
N SER A 315 -10.13 -6.29 27.95
CA SER A 315 -11.26 -7.23 28.14
C SER A 315 -12.00 -7.03 29.46
N MET A 316 -11.42 -6.33 30.44
CA MET A 316 -12.07 -6.07 31.72
C MET A 316 -12.90 -4.77 31.72
N VAL A 317 -12.79 -3.96 30.66
CA VAL A 317 -13.64 -2.78 30.41
C VAL A 317 -14.58 -3.13 29.26
N GLU A 318 -15.86 -3.24 29.60
CA GLU A 318 -17.06 -3.60 28.82
C GLU A 318 -16.90 -3.97 27.33
N GLN A 319 -17.42 -5.15 26.99
CA GLN A 319 -17.49 -5.76 25.65
C GLN A 319 -18.16 -4.90 24.55
N ASN A 320 -18.69 -3.73 24.88
CA ASN A 320 -19.30 -2.78 23.95
C ASN A 320 -18.34 -1.67 23.46
N ASP A 321 -17.16 -1.48 24.07
CA ASP A 321 -16.45 -0.20 23.95
C ASP A 321 -15.51 -0.01 22.75
N LEU A 322 -14.99 -1.08 22.15
CA LEU A 322 -14.05 -0.93 21.03
C LEU A 322 -14.75 -0.47 19.72
N LEU A 323 -16.04 -0.80 19.57
CA LEU A 323 -16.91 -0.32 18.49
C LEU A 323 -17.75 0.89 18.91
N SER A 324 -18.11 1.06 20.21
CA SER A 324 -18.74 2.29 20.72
C SER A 324 -17.80 3.51 20.71
N LEU A 325 -16.49 3.30 20.52
CA LEU A 325 -15.55 4.35 20.13
C LEU A 325 -15.91 4.99 18.76
N LYS A 326 -16.89 4.44 18.03
CA LYS A 326 -17.83 5.24 17.26
C LYS A 326 -19.12 5.42 18.05
N LEU A 327 -19.34 6.61 18.63
CA LEU A 327 -20.66 7.25 18.87
C LEU A 327 -20.56 8.43 19.84
N ASN A 328 -19.43 8.64 20.52
CA ASN A 328 -19.17 9.90 21.23
C ASN A 328 -18.67 11.00 20.27
N GLU A 329 -19.46 11.30 19.22
CA GLU A 329 -19.35 12.58 18.49
C GLU A 329 -19.52 13.78 19.45
N LYS A 330 -20.17 13.56 20.62
CA LYS A 330 -20.46 14.60 21.61
C LYS A 330 -19.29 14.97 22.53
N LYS A 331 -18.25 14.14 22.70
CA LYS A 331 -17.06 14.52 23.52
C LYS A 331 -15.95 15.21 22.73
N PHE A 332 -16.01 15.20 21.40
CA PHE A 332 -15.01 15.84 20.53
C PHE A 332 -15.47 17.16 19.91
N LYS A 333 -16.61 17.69 20.37
CA LYS A 333 -16.96 19.09 20.15
C LYS A 333 -16.10 19.97 21.06
N GLU A 334 -15.24 20.74 20.39
CA GLU A 334 -14.76 22.07 20.82
C GLU A 334 -13.50 22.27 21.67
N SER A 335 -12.75 21.27 22.14
CA SER A 335 -11.44 21.59 22.76
C SER A 335 -10.38 20.50 22.62
N ASN A 336 -9.60 20.58 21.54
CA ASN A 336 -8.15 20.39 21.48
C ASN A 336 -7.73 20.18 20.02
N ARG A 337 -6.85 21.06 19.51
CA ARG A 337 -6.21 20.86 18.21
C ARG A 337 -5.48 19.51 18.27
N LYS A 338 -5.91 18.52 17.47
CA LYS A 338 -5.23 17.21 17.38
C LYS A 338 -3.76 17.47 17.05
N CYS A 339 -2.86 17.03 17.92
CA CYS A 339 -1.43 16.95 17.65
C CYS A 339 -1.08 15.48 17.40
N CYS A 340 -0.24 15.22 16.41
CA CYS A 340 0.39 13.93 16.20
C CYS A 340 1.46 13.72 17.27
N ASN A 341 1.54 12.51 17.84
CA ASN A 341 2.69 12.13 18.65
C ASN A 341 3.89 11.85 17.71
N LEU A 342 4.99 12.56 17.94
CA LEU A 342 6.22 12.47 17.15
C LEU A 342 7.22 11.47 17.73
N GLU A 343 7.00 10.99 18.95
CA GLU A 343 7.82 9.94 19.56
C GLU A 343 7.76 8.67 18.71
N SER A 344 8.86 7.93 18.69
CA SER A 344 8.93 6.64 18.02
C SER A 344 9.89 5.75 18.76
N SER A 345 9.52 4.48 18.88
CA SER A 345 10.37 3.36 19.26
C SER A 345 10.70 2.53 18.02
N GLU A 346 11.64 1.61 18.15
CA GLU A 346 12.05 0.77 17.05
C GLU A 346 10.97 -0.26 16.67
N LEU A 347 10.72 -0.38 15.36
CA LEU A 347 9.93 -1.45 14.78
C LEU A 347 10.82 -2.71 14.62
N PRO A 348 10.26 -3.93 14.66
CA PRO A 348 11.01 -5.14 14.43
C PRO A 348 11.70 -5.09 13.06
N LEU A 349 13.03 -5.24 13.06
CA LEU A 349 13.80 -5.28 11.83
C LEU A 349 13.28 -6.41 10.95
N GLY A 350 13.13 -6.15 9.65
CA GLY A 350 12.63 -7.14 8.68
C GLY A 350 11.11 -7.25 8.59
N SER A 351 10.35 -6.57 9.46
CA SER A 351 8.91 -6.42 9.31
C SER A 351 8.55 -5.58 8.09
N VAL A 352 7.34 -5.75 7.57
CA VAL A 352 6.88 -4.93 6.43
C VAL A 352 6.83 -3.45 6.79
N LEU A 353 6.45 -3.10 8.02
CA LEU A 353 6.43 -1.71 8.48
C LEU A 353 7.84 -1.11 8.56
N SER A 354 8.82 -1.82 9.12
CA SER A 354 10.19 -1.28 9.21
C SER A 354 10.79 -1.06 7.83
N ARG A 355 10.56 -1.99 6.90
CA ARG A 355 11.04 -1.90 5.51
C ARG A 355 10.41 -0.74 4.75
N ILE A 356 9.08 -0.58 4.86
CA ILE A 356 8.38 0.58 4.28
C ILE A 356 8.88 1.88 4.90
N LEU A 357 9.08 1.94 6.21
CA LEU A 357 9.57 3.14 6.90
C LEU A 357 10.97 3.53 6.41
N ASN A 358 11.88 2.56 6.28
CA ASN A 358 13.22 2.78 5.76
C ASN A 358 13.18 3.29 4.32
N ALA A 359 12.34 2.69 3.46
CA ALA A 359 12.12 3.18 2.11
C ALA A 359 11.58 4.64 2.07
N GLN A 360 10.70 5.00 2.98
CA GLN A 360 10.17 6.37 3.09
C GLN A 360 11.20 7.38 3.61
N LYS A 361 12.18 6.94 4.41
CA LYS A 361 13.26 7.77 4.93
C LYS A 361 14.37 8.05 3.90
N LEU A 362 14.34 7.41 2.73
CA LEU A 362 15.17 7.80 1.58
C LEU A 362 14.86 9.22 1.09
N GLU A 363 13.68 9.75 1.41
CA GLU A 363 13.38 11.19 1.29
C GLU A 363 14.17 11.95 2.37
N ASP A 364 15.42 12.29 2.07
CA ASP A 364 16.33 13.03 2.97
C ASP A 364 16.00 14.52 3.10
N SER A 365 15.14 15.02 2.20
CA SER A 365 14.87 16.44 2.03
C SER A 365 13.40 16.68 1.77
N ASP A 366 12.91 17.86 2.14
CA ASP A 366 11.51 18.18 1.88
C ASP A 366 11.21 18.41 0.39
N GLY A 367 9.93 18.31 0.02
CA GLY A 367 9.48 18.53 -1.35
C GLY A 367 9.79 19.92 -1.91
N THR A 368 10.07 20.92 -1.07
CA THR A 368 10.49 22.27 -1.49
C THR A 368 11.94 22.23 -1.96
N TYR A 369 12.82 21.55 -1.24
CA TYR A 369 14.21 21.33 -1.63
C TYR A 369 14.29 20.47 -2.89
N ILE A 370 13.55 19.36 -2.96
CA ILE A 370 13.48 18.51 -4.16
C ILE A 370 13.01 19.35 -5.37
N ARG A 371 12.04 20.24 -5.19
CA ARG A 371 11.59 21.14 -6.25
C ARG A 371 12.68 22.12 -6.71
N LYS A 372 13.49 22.64 -5.79
CA LYS A 372 14.63 23.51 -6.15
C LYS A 372 15.68 22.74 -6.96
N VAL A 373 16.05 21.54 -6.53
CA VAL A 373 16.97 20.65 -7.25
C VAL A 373 16.40 20.31 -8.63
N PHE A 374 15.13 19.93 -8.72
CA PHE A 374 14.47 19.63 -9.99
C PHE A 374 14.48 20.82 -10.95
N HIS A 375 14.23 22.03 -10.46
CA HIS A 375 14.32 23.24 -11.28
C HIS A 375 15.75 23.52 -11.74
N ALA A 376 16.74 23.35 -10.87
CA ALA A 376 18.15 23.48 -11.25
C ALA A 376 18.55 22.46 -12.32
N MET A 377 18.18 21.18 -12.14
CA MET A 377 18.42 20.12 -13.12
C MET A 377 17.70 20.39 -14.45
N ASN A 378 16.44 20.82 -14.42
CA ASN A 378 15.72 21.17 -15.64
C ASN A 378 16.36 22.35 -16.37
N ALA A 379 16.77 23.39 -15.66
CA ALA A 379 17.48 24.53 -16.23
C ALA A 379 18.81 24.11 -16.89
N LEU A 380 19.51 23.12 -16.31
CA LEU A 380 20.71 22.53 -16.90
C LEU A 380 20.39 21.72 -18.17
N THR A 381 19.32 20.90 -18.14
CA THR A 381 18.93 20.07 -19.30
C THR A 381 18.30 20.84 -20.46
N GLN A 382 17.68 22.00 -20.22
CA GLN A 382 17.15 22.86 -21.29
C GLN A 382 18.24 23.64 -22.03
N ASN A 383 19.44 23.77 -21.44
CA ASN A 383 20.63 24.37 -22.06
C ASN A 383 21.55 23.33 -22.75
N ALA A 384 21.00 22.17 -23.13
CA ALA A 384 21.76 21.00 -23.62
C ALA A 384 22.53 21.18 -24.94
N SER A 385 22.49 22.35 -25.59
CA SER A 385 23.44 22.69 -26.66
C SER A 385 24.87 22.94 -26.14
N LEU A 386 25.05 23.26 -24.85
CA LEU A 386 26.37 23.49 -24.24
C LEU A 386 26.95 22.26 -23.50
N LEU A 387 26.12 21.25 -23.20
CA LEU A 387 26.54 20.11 -22.38
C LEU A 387 27.36 19.05 -23.13
N LYS A 388 27.41 19.06 -24.48
CA LYS A 388 28.33 18.19 -25.23
C LYS A 388 29.81 18.57 -25.09
N ALA A 389 30.13 19.77 -24.61
CA ALA A 389 31.52 20.26 -24.53
C ALA A 389 32.09 20.32 -23.09
N GLY A 390 31.25 20.25 -22.05
CA GLY A 390 31.70 20.51 -20.66
C GLY A 390 32.02 19.29 -19.81
N TRP A 391 31.49 18.10 -20.13
CA TRP A 391 31.60 16.90 -19.29
C TRP A 391 32.80 15.99 -19.59
N MET A 392 33.69 16.41 -20.50
CA MET A 392 34.95 15.71 -20.79
C MET A 392 36.18 16.34 -20.09
N LYS A 393 36.01 17.30 -19.18
CA LYS A 393 37.13 17.98 -18.50
C LYS A 393 37.10 17.96 -16.97
N CYS A 394 36.15 17.26 -16.35
CA CYS A 394 36.11 17.04 -14.90
C CYS A 394 35.84 15.57 -14.53
N LEU A 395 36.37 14.66 -15.35
CA LEU A 395 36.92 13.36 -14.96
C LEU A 395 38.39 13.40 -15.37
#